data_AF-A0A947AK93-F1
#
_entry.id   AF-A0A947AK93-F1
#
_cell.length_a   1.000
_cell.length_b   1.000
_cell.length_c   1.000
_cell.angle_alpha   90.00
_cell.angle_beta   90.00
_cell.angle_gamma   90.00
#
_symmetry.space_group_name_H-M   'P 1'
#
loop_
_entity.id
_entity.type
_entity.pdbx_description
1 polymer ?
#
loop_
_entity_poly.entity_id
_entity_poly.type
_entity_poly.pdbx_seq_one_letter_code
_entity_poly.pdbx_strand_id
1 'polypeptide(L)'
;VYTEPIAGSLSLSENRKALAQIVIPHIKDAHMVGFPAIFGIRNSVEIYHDLQEMIGVPIFEIPTMPPSITGLRLKETFESQLSKKAVRPLIQKRVLSVQHDKDEIILDIGDSDAEYTVKAKGIILASGRFLGRGLRADRKRIRESIFDLPVFQVGERKEWHSQNFLDPRGHLINMAGLEIDNMFRPLDIAGKPAYKTLFAAGSILAHQDWMRMKCGSGLAIASAYAAVNAFVSSQKGWQEHRNSKGKGSK
;
A
#
# COMPACT_ATOMS: atom_id res chain seq x y z
N VAL A 1 10.81 -23.92 3.15
CA VAL A 1 12.02 -23.18 2.71
C VAL A 1 12.00 -21.82 3.36
N TYR A 2 13.00 -21.49 4.17
CA TYR A 2 13.13 -20.16 4.77
C TYR A 2 13.83 -19.23 3.77
N THR A 3 13.06 -18.52 2.96
CA THR A 3 13.58 -17.76 1.82
C THR A 3 14.39 -16.53 2.22
N GLU A 4 14.05 -15.88 3.33
CA GLU A 4 14.74 -14.67 3.79
C GLU A 4 16.20 -14.92 4.19
N PRO A 5 16.52 -15.92 5.06
CA PRO A 5 17.91 -16.27 5.34
C PRO A 5 18.71 -16.68 4.10
N ILE A 6 18.09 -17.42 3.17
CA ILE A 6 18.75 -17.82 1.92
C ILE A 6 19.04 -16.59 1.05
N ALA A 7 18.08 -15.66 0.94
CA ALA A 7 18.26 -14.43 0.21
C ALA A 7 19.39 -13.57 0.80
N GLY A 8 19.50 -13.49 2.12
CA GLY A 8 20.63 -12.85 2.79
C GLY A 8 21.96 -13.56 2.49
N SER A 9 21.98 -14.89 2.56
CA SER A 9 23.15 -15.73 2.31
C SER A 9 23.72 -15.58 0.90
N LEU A 10 22.86 -15.40 -0.12
CA LEU A 10 23.27 -15.22 -1.51
C LEU A 10 23.92 -13.87 -1.82
N SER A 11 24.05 -12.97 -0.83
CA SER A 11 24.94 -11.81 -0.95
C SER A 11 26.42 -12.21 -1.09
N LEU A 12 26.81 -13.37 -0.55
CA LEU A 12 28.16 -13.93 -0.66
C LEU A 12 28.32 -14.71 -1.98
N SER A 13 29.38 -14.41 -2.74
CA SER A 13 29.64 -15.04 -4.04
C SER A 13 29.88 -16.54 -3.91
N GLU A 14 30.51 -16.97 -2.82
CA GLU A 14 30.81 -18.37 -2.51
C GLU A 14 29.52 -19.18 -2.41
N ASN A 15 28.49 -18.63 -1.77
CA ASN A 15 27.20 -19.29 -1.62
C ASN A 15 26.44 -19.37 -2.95
N ARG A 16 26.60 -18.36 -3.82
CA ARG A 16 26.03 -18.40 -5.18
C ARG A 16 26.71 -19.48 -6.03
N LYS A 17 28.04 -19.56 -5.98
CA LYS A 17 28.81 -20.62 -6.66
C LYS A 17 28.42 -22.01 -6.18
N ALA A 18 28.32 -22.21 -4.86
CA ALA A 18 27.89 -23.48 -4.27
C ALA A 18 26.48 -23.88 -4.72
N LEU A 19 25.54 -22.92 -4.73
CA LEU A 19 24.17 -23.16 -5.22
C LEU A 19 24.17 -23.54 -6.70
N ALA A 20 24.89 -22.81 -7.54
CA ALA A 20 24.99 -23.10 -8.97
C ALA A 20 25.56 -24.51 -9.22
N GLN A 21 26.64 -24.89 -8.53
CA GLN A 21 27.24 -26.23 -8.64
C GLN A 21 26.26 -27.35 -8.28
N ILE A 22 25.37 -27.14 -7.31
CA ILE A 22 24.34 -28.12 -6.95
C ILE A 22 23.25 -28.19 -8.02
N VAL A 23 22.86 -27.06 -8.61
CA VAL A 23 21.73 -26.99 -9.55
C VAL A 23 22.11 -27.48 -10.95
N ILE A 24 23.30 -27.13 -11.45
CA ILE A 24 23.73 -27.40 -12.84
C ILE A 24 23.53 -28.87 -13.26
N PRO A 25 23.91 -29.89 -12.46
CA PRO A 25 23.72 -31.30 -12.82
C PRO A 25 22.25 -31.71 -13.00
N HIS A 26 21.31 -30.96 -12.43
CA HIS A 26 19.87 -31.25 -12.48
C HIS A 26 19.15 -30.57 -13.64
N ILE A 27 19.78 -29.63 -14.35
CA ILE A 27 19.13 -28.86 -15.42
C ILE A 27 18.79 -29.75 -16.62
N LYS A 28 19.72 -30.62 -17.05
CA LYS A 28 19.55 -31.51 -18.20
C LYS A 28 19.06 -30.75 -19.45
N ASP A 29 17.84 -31.04 -19.91
CA ASP A 29 17.17 -30.47 -21.07
C ASP A 29 16.24 -29.29 -20.73
N ALA A 30 16.19 -28.85 -19.46
CA ALA A 30 15.36 -27.73 -19.05
C ALA A 30 15.88 -26.41 -19.64
N HIS A 31 14.99 -25.64 -20.27
CA HIS A 31 15.31 -24.33 -20.85
C HIS A 31 15.33 -23.19 -19.82
N MET A 32 14.86 -23.42 -18.58
CA MET A 32 14.75 -22.40 -17.55
C MET A 32 14.67 -23.03 -16.16
N VAL A 33 15.20 -22.36 -15.13
CA VAL A 33 15.14 -22.81 -13.74
C VAL A 33 14.36 -21.84 -12.86
N GLY A 34 13.34 -22.37 -12.18
CA GLY A 34 12.56 -21.63 -11.19
C GLY A 34 13.13 -21.82 -9.78
N PHE A 35 13.48 -20.72 -9.11
CA PHE A 35 13.90 -20.72 -7.72
C PHE A 35 12.76 -20.20 -6.84
N PRO A 36 12.63 -20.63 -5.57
CA PRO A 36 11.90 -19.84 -4.58
C PRO A 36 12.45 -18.40 -4.58
N ALA A 37 11.65 -17.39 -4.24
CA ALA A 37 12.14 -16.01 -4.22
C ALA A 37 13.32 -15.83 -3.23
N ILE A 38 14.56 -15.89 -3.73
CA ILE A 38 15.81 -15.93 -2.94
C ILE A 38 16.92 -15.07 -3.53
N PHE A 39 16.73 -14.37 -4.65
CA PHE A 39 17.79 -13.59 -5.29
C PHE A 39 18.09 -12.27 -4.55
N GLY A 40 18.55 -12.37 -3.31
CA GLY A 40 18.88 -11.21 -2.47
C GLY A 40 17.68 -10.44 -1.95
N ILE A 41 17.89 -9.66 -0.89
CA ILE A 41 16.99 -8.56 -0.49
C ILE A 41 17.56 -7.23 -0.99
N ARG A 42 18.90 -7.13 -0.99
CA ARG A 42 19.68 -6.06 -1.62
C ARG A 42 20.41 -6.61 -2.83
N ASN A 43 20.80 -5.74 -3.75
CA ASN A 43 21.60 -6.10 -4.93
C ASN A 43 20.96 -7.23 -5.75
N SER A 44 19.62 -7.32 -5.75
CA SER A 44 18.90 -8.48 -6.30
C SER A 44 19.14 -8.69 -7.78
N VAL A 45 19.29 -7.59 -8.54
CA VAL A 45 19.57 -7.62 -9.98
C VAL A 45 20.97 -8.18 -10.24
N GLU A 46 21.97 -7.77 -9.44
CA GLU A 46 23.35 -8.27 -9.55
C GLU A 46 23.42 -9.76 -9.19
N ILE A 47 22.81 -10.15 -8.07
CA ILE A 47 22.74 -11.56 -7.63
C ILE A 47 22.03 -12.44 -8.67
N TYR A 48 20.94 -11.93 -9.25
CA TYR A 48 20.22 -12.60 -10.32
C TYR A 48 21.12 -12.85 -11.53
N HIS A 49 21.81 -11.81 -12.03
CA HIS A 49 22.67 -11.95 -13.21
C HIS A 49 23.87 -12.87 -12.94
N ASP A 50 24.52 -12.75 -11.78
CA ASP A 50 25.66 -13.60 -11.39
C ASP A 50 25.26 -15.08 -11.33
N LEU A 51 24.11 -15.40 -10.73
CA LEU A 51 23.58 -16.77 -10.71
C LEU A 51 23.18 -17.26 -12.09
N GLN A 52 22.52 -16.42 -12.89
CA GLN A 52 22.08 -16.81 -14.24
C GLN A 52 23.29 -17.12 -15.14
N GLU A 53 24.35 -16.32 -15.05
CA GLU A 53 25.59 -16.55 -15.80
C GLU A 53 26.26 -17.86 -15.40
N MET A 54 26.33 -18.19 -14.11
CA MET A 54 26.87 -19.47 -13.63
C MET A 54 26.02 -20.67 -14.05
N ILE A 55 24.69 -20.54 -14.01
CA ILE A 55 23.73 -21.61 -14.31
C ILE A 55 23.62 -21.88 -15.82
N GLY A 56 23.81 -20.85 -16.65
CA GLY A 56 23.86 -20.98 -18.12
C GLY A 56 22.50 -21.08 -18.82
N VAL A 57 21.39 -21.04 -18.08
CA VAL A 57 20.03 -20.94 -18.63
C VAL A 57 19.25 -19.84 -17.90
N PRO A 58 18.21 -19.26 -18.51
CA PRO A 58 17.34 -18.30 -17.83
C PRO A 58 16.87 -18.79 -16.46
N ILE A 59 16.81 -17.87 -15.49
CA ILE A 59 16.28 -18.15 -14.16
C ILE A 59 15.14 -17.19 -13.80
N PHE A 60 14.25 -17.61 -12.91
CA PHE A 60 13.17 -16.78 -12.39
C PHE A 60 12.80 -17.15 -10.95
N GLU A 61 12.11 -16.24 -10.27
CA GLU A 61 11.61 -16.48 -8.92
C GLU A 61 10.15 -16.90 -8.91
N ILE A 62 9.86 -17.84 -8.03
CA ILE A 62 8.53 -18.30 -7.67
C ILE A 62 8.19 -17.65 -6.32
N PRO A 63 7.16 -16.79 -6.25
CA PRO A 63 6.71 -16.22 -4.99
C PRO A 63 6.38 -17.31 -3.97
N THR A 64 6.88 -17.18 -2.75
CA THR A 64 6.64 -18.11 -1.66
C THR A 64 5.65 -17.55 -0.64
N MET A 65 5.26 -18.38 0.33
CA MET A 65 4.54 -17.93 1.52
C MET A 65 5.32 -16.81 2.25
N PRO A 66 4.62 -15.96 3.04
CA PRO A 66 5.27 -14.90 3.80
C PRO A 66 6.45 -15.39 4.67
N PRO A 67 7.50 -14.56 4.85
CA PRO A 67 7.65 -13.20 4.33
C PRO A 67 7.87 -13.14 2.81
N SER A 68 7.33 -12.10 2.17
CA SER A 68 7.50 -11.88 0.73
C SER A 68 8.84 -11.20 0.47
N ILE A 69 9.82 -11.91 -0.11
CA ILE A 69 11.14 -11.34 -0.44
C ILE A 69 11.02 -10.18 -1.42
N THR A 70 10.15 -10.30 -2.43
CA THR A 70 9.87 -9.20 -3.36
C THR A 70 9.24 -8.00 -2.65
N GLY A 71 8.35 -8.22 -1.67
CA GLY A 71 7.82 -7.17 -0.82
C GLY A 71 8.88 -6.50 0.06
N LEU A 72 9.84 -7.27 0.60
CA LEU A 72 10.96 -6.73 1.39
C LEU A 72 11.89 -5.87 0.52
N ARG A 73 12.21 -6.31 -0.71
CA ARG A 73 12.97 -5.51 -1.69
C ARG A 73 12.30 -4.16 -1.96
N LEU A 74 10.97 -4.19 -2.18
CA LEU A 74 10.20 -2.98 -2.41
C LEU A 74 10.25 -2.05 -1.19
N LYS A 75 10.07 -2.60 0.01
CA LYS A 75 10.16 -1.85 1.28
C LYS A 75 11.53 -1.18 1.44
N GLU A 76 12.64 -1.93 1.29
CA GLU A 76 13.99 -1.37 1.42
C GLU A 76 14.26 -0.29 0.36
N THR A 77 13.74 -0.47 -0.85
CA THR A 77 13.83 0.55 -1.91
C THR A 77 13.11 1.84 -1.50
N PHE A 78 11.90 1.74 -0.94
CA PHE A 78 11.19 2.92 -0.44
C PHE A 78 11.91 3.58 0.73
N GLU A 79 12.35 2.83 1.73
CA GLU A 79 13.04 3.38 2.91
C GLU A 79 14.35 4.10 2.52
N SER A 80 15.12 3.53 1.59
CA SER A 80 16.38 4.11 1.12
C SER A 80 16.22 5.31 0.18
N GLN A 81 15.16 5.35 -0.64
CA GLN A 81 14.96 6.42 -1.62
C GLN A 81 14.12 7.58 -1.07
N LEU A 82 13.10 7.30 -0.25
CA LEU A 82 12.24 8.35 0.32
C LEU A 82 12.98 9.21 1.34
N SER A 83 13.88 8.61 2.14
CA SER A 83 14.75 9.35 3.07
C SER A 83 15.61 10.41 2.37
N LYS A 84 15.92 10.23 1.09
CA LYS A 84 16.65 11.20 0.25
C LYS A 84 15.75 12.30 -0.35
N LYS A 85 14.42 12.17 -0.27
CA LYS A 85 13.44 13.04 -0.94
C LYS A 85 12.64 13.95 0.00
N ALA A 86 13.23 14.40 1.10
CA ALA A 86 12.57 15.21 2.14
C ALA A 86 11.29 14.57 2.73
N VAL A 87 11.12 13.25 2.54
CA VAL A 87 10.03 12.49 3.15
C VAL A 87 10.48 12.03 4.51
N ARG A 88 9.72 12.40 5.54
CA ARG A 88 9.94 11.97 6.92
C ARG A 88 8.93 10.87 7.28
N PRO A 89 9.33 9.58 7.28
CA PRO A 89 8.45 8.52 7.71
C PRO A 89 8.29 8.53 9.24
N LEU A 90 7.06 8.33 9.73
CA LEU A 90 6.76 8.06 11.13
C LEU A 90 6.39 6.57 11.26
N ILE A 91 7.41 5.73 11.43
CA ILE A 91 7.27 4.26 11.50
C ILE A 91 6.83 3.82 12.89
N GLN A 92 6.04 2.74 12.97
CA GLN A 92 5.49 2.22 14.24
C GLN A 92 4.65 3.25 15.02
N LYS A 93 4.09 4.24 14.32
CA LYS A 93 3.18 5.23 14.90
C LYS A 93 1.77 5.08 14.34
N ARG A 94 0.80 5.62 15.07
CA ARG A 94 -0.62 5.65 14.75
C ARG A 94 -1.10 7.09 14.78
N VAL A 95 -2.12 7.40 13.99
CA VAL A 95 -2.91 8.61 14.22
C VAL A 95 -3.80 8.35 15.43
N LEU A 96 -3.68 9.18 16.45
CA LEU A 96 -4.42 9.08 17.72
C LEU A 96 -5.64 9.99 17.73
N SER A 97 -5.50 11.19 17.17
CA SER A 97 -6.57 12.17 17.08
C SER A 97 -6.49 12.92 15.76
N VAL A 98 -7.65 13.40 15.29
CA VAL A 98 -7.77 14.30 14.16
C VAL A 98 -8.63 15.48 14.58
N GLN A 99 -8.11 16.69 14.37
CA GLN A 99 -8.80 17.94 14.59
C GLN A 99 -8.81 18.73 13.29
N HIS A 100 -9.88 19.49 13.08
CA HIS A 100 -10.03 20.32 11.89
C HIS A 100 -10.08 21.78 12.30
N ASP A 101 -9.12 22.58 11.81
CA ASP A 101 -9.09 24.02 12.03
C ASP A 101 -9.14 24.73 10.67
N LYS A 102 -10.31 25.29 10.34
CA LYS A 102 -10.61 25.99 9.09
C LYS A 102 -10.34 25.17 7.83
N ASP A 103 -9.14 25.30 7.25
CA ASP A 103 -8.71 24.62 6.02
C ASP A 103 -7.53 23.67 6.27
N GLU A 104 -7.12 23.50 7.53
CA GLU A 104 -6.00 22.64 7.94
C GLU A 104 -6.50 21.47 8.79
N ILE A 105 -5.84 20.32 8.62
CA ILE A 105 -6.07 19.14 9.44
C ILE A 105 -4.88 18.96 10.38
N ILE A 106 -5.17 18.90 11.67
CA ILE A 106 -4.18 18.68 12.73
C ILE A 106 -4.30 17.23 13.19
N LEU A 107 -3.18 16.51 13.18
CA LEU A 107 -3.09 15.10 13.54
C LEU A 107 -2.16 14.96 14.74
N ASP A 108 -2.63 14.30 15.79
CA ASP A 108 -1.74 13.79 16.84
C ASP A 108 -1.32 12.36 16.49
N ILE A 109 -0.02 12.12 16.51
CA ILE A 109 0.60 10.88 16.04
C ILE A 109 1.52 10.34 17.15
N GLY A 110 1.39 9.05 17.45
CA GLY A 110 2.14 8.39 18.50
C GLY A 110 1.79 6.91 18.63
N ASP A 111 2.22 6.26 19.70
CA ASP A 111 1.79 4.89 20.04
C ASP A 111 0.63 4.90 21.03
N SER A 112 0.91 5.23 22.30
CA SER A 112 -0.10 5.40 23.36
C SER A 112 -0.44 6.86 23.60
N ASP A 113 0.57 7.73 23.56
CA ASP A 113 0.45 9.18 23.76
C ASP A 113 0.93 9.93 22.52
N ALA A 114 0.51 11.19 22.37
CA ALA A 114 0.93 12.04 21.26
C ALA A 114 2.42 12.36 21.35
N GLU A 115 3.19 11.93 20.35
CA GLU A 115 4.63 12.20 20.22
C GLU A 115 4.90 13.29 19.18
N TYR A 116 4.02 13.40 18.18
CA TYR A 116 4.10 14.38 17.12
C TYR A 116 2.72 15.00 16.89
N THR A 117 2.68 16.32 16.70
CA THR A 117 1.51 17.01 16.16
C THR A 117 1.86 17.50 14.76
N VAL A 118 1.11 17.03 13.76
CA VAL A 118 1.31 17.36 12.35
C VAL A 118 0.17 18.23 11.87
N LYS A 119 0.48 19.43 11.37
CA LYS A 119 -0.45 20.29 10.65
C LYS A 119 -0.30 20.05 9.15
N ALA A 120 -1.37 19.57 8.51
CA ALA A 120 -1.38 19.18 7.11
C ALA A 120 -2.36 20.04 6.30
N LYS A 121 -1.90 20.54 5.15
CA LYS A 121 -2.73 21.23 4.15
C LYS A 121 -3.55 20.26 3.29
N GLY A 122 -3.20 18.98 3.34
CA GLY A 122 -3.96 17.90 2.73
C GLY A 122 -3.44 16.55 3.15
N ILE A 123 -4.33 15.56 3.09
CA ILE A 123 -4.11 14.21 3.57
C ILE A 123 -4.54 13.23 2.49
N ILE A 124 -3.72 12.20 2.29
CA ILE A 124 -4.10 11.02 1.52
C ILE A 124 -4.27 9.87 2.49
N LEU A 125 -5.52 9.44 2.67
CA LEU A 125 -5.91 8.30 3.49
C LEU A 125 -5.66 7.00 2.72
N ALA A 126 -4.54 6.36 3.04
CA ALA A 126 -4.14 5.06 2.51
C ALA A 126 -3.93 4.04 3.65
N SER A 127 -4.75 4.09 4.69
CA SER A 127 -4.66 3.26 5.90
C SER A 127 -5.03 1.78 5.68
N GLY A 128 -5.41 1.43 4.45
CA GLY A 128 -5.84 0.09 4.07
C GLY A 128 -7.12 -0.33 4.79
N ARG A 129 -7.28 -1.65 4.96
CA ARG A 129 -8.52 -2.24 5.49
C ARG A 129 -8.30 -2.87 6.86
N PHE A 130 -8.82 -4.06 7.08
CA PHE A 130 -8.84 -4.74 8.38
C PHE A 130 -7.45 -5.04 8.94
N LEU A 131 -6.53 -5.58 8.12
CA LEU A 131 -5.17 -5.91 8.58
C LEU A 131 -4.35 -4.65 8.90
N GLY A 132 -4.46 -3.62 8.06
CA GLY A 132 -3.87 -2.29 8.28
C GLY A 132 -4.57 -1.47 9.37
N ARG A 133 -5.70 -1.98 9.89
CA ARG A 133 -6.58 -1.32 10.87
C ARG A 133 -7.20 0.00 10.40
N GLY A 134 -7.15 0.33 9.11
CA GLY A 134 -7.86 1.47 8.52
C GLY A 134 -9.38 1.28 8.53
N LEU A 135 -9.83 0.04 8.35
CA LEU A 135 -11.22 -0.36 8.60
C LEU A 135 -11.31 -1.24 9.84
N ARG A 136 -12.33 -1.02 10.67
CA ARG A 136 -12.65 -1.84 11.84
C ARG A 136 -14.08 -2.33 11.74
N ALA A 137 -14.26 -3.65 11.80
CA ALA A 137 -15.57 -4.27 11.89
C ALA A 137 -15.92 -4.56 13.35
N ASP A 138 -17.06 -4.08 13.82
CA ASP A 138 -17.67 -4.51 15.07
C ASP A 138 -18.85 -5.46 14.80
N ARG A 139 -19.65 -5.76 15.84
CA ARG A 139 -20.81 -6.66 15.71
C ARG A 139 -21.93 -6.07 14.85
N LYS A 140 -21.98 -4.74 14.70
CA LYS A 140 -23.06 -4.01 14.04
C LYS A 140 -22.64 -3.49 12.66
N ARG A 141 -21.43 -2.97 12.51
CA ARG A 141 -20.98 -2.32 11.26
C ARG A 141 -19.47 -2.32 11.07
N ILE A 142 -19.05 -1.96 9.87
CA ILE A 142 -17.69 -1.54 9.53
C ILE A 142 -17.60 -0.02 9.62
N ARG A 143 -16.51 0.49 10.20
CA ARG A 143 -16.19 1.92 10.29
C ARG A 143 -14.73 2.17 9.89
N GLU A 144 -14.47 3.37 9.37
CA GLU A 144 -13.12 3.89 9.18
C GLU A 144 -12.55 4.36 10.53
N SER A 145 -11.25 4.15 10.77
CA SER A 145 -10.70 4.23 12.13
C SER A 145 -10.04 5.56 12.50
N ILE A 146 -9.83 6.47 11.55
CA ILE A 146 -9.08 7.72 11.76
C ILE A 146 -10.01 8.93 11.81
N PHE A 147 -10.91 9.06 10.84
CA PHE A 147 -11.85 10.16 10.66
C PHE A 147 -13.31 9.76 10.99
N ASP A 148 -13.57 8.49 11.32
CA ASP A 148 -14.91 7.91 11.54
C ASP A 148 -15.85 8.13 10.32
N LEU A 149 -15.29 8.04 9.11
CA LEU A 149 -16.03 8.19 7.87
C LEU A 149 -17.00 7.02 7.63
N PRO A 150 -18.14 7.28 6.96
CA PRO A 150 -19.08 6.22 6.61
C PRO A 150 -18.43 5.23 5.63
N VAL A 151 -18.60 3.95 5.91
CA VAL A 151 -18.10 2.86 5.09
C VAL A 151 -19.28 2.22 4.36
N PHE A 152 -19.21 2.21 3.03
CA PHE A 152 -20.08 1.38 2.21
C PHE A 152 -19.87 -0.08 2.63
N GLN A 153 -20.96 -0.77 2.92
CA GLN A 153 -20.97 -2.17 3.29
C GLN A 153 -22.27 -2.80 2.83
N VAL A 154 -22.19 -4.00 2.25
CA VAL A 154 -23.36 -4.67 1.66
C VAL A 154 -24.08 -5.47 2.74
N GLY A 155 -25.38 -5.21 2.88
CA GLY A 155 -26.26 -5.99 3.75
C GLY A 155 -25.80 -6.04 5.21
N GLU A 156 -26.24 -7.10 5.89
CA GLU A 156 -25.87 -7.36 7.27
C GLU A 156 -24.59 -8.20 7.38
N ARG A 157 -24.00 -8.21 8.57
CA ARG A 157 -22.78 -8.97 8.88
C ARG A 157 -22.84 -10.45 8.47
N LYS A 158 -24.02 -11.07 8.51
CA LYS A 158 -24.23 -12.49 8.13
C LYS A 158 -24.03 -12.74 6.63
N GLU A 159 -24.15 -11.69 5.80
CA GLU A 159 -24.06 -11.75 4.34
C GLU A 159 -22.65 -11.41 3.84
N TRP A 160 -21.81 -10.83 4.69
CA TRP A 160 -20.45 -10.41 4.35
C TRP A 160 -19.56 -11.55 3.84
N HIS A 161 -19.81 -12.77 4.30
CA HIS A 161 -19.05 -13.95 3.92
C HIS A 161 -19.97 -15.02 3.34
N SER A 162 -19.59 -15.56 2.17
CA SER A 162 -20.15 -16.82 1.68
C SER A 162 -19.75 -17.98 2.59
N GLN A 163 -20.62 -18.98 2.71
CA GLN A 163 -20.32 -20.26 3.36
C GLN A 163 -19.25 -21.04 2.59
N ASN A 164 -19.16 -20.83 1.28
CA ASN A 164 -18.06 -21.36 0.47
C ASN A 164 -16.86 -20.40 0.58
N PHE A 165 -15.78 -20.85 1.20
CA PHE A 165 -14.55 -20.08 1.35
C PHE A 165 -13.92 -19.67 0.01
N LEU A 166 -14.12 -20.47 -1.04
CA LEU A 166 -13.62 -20.21 -2.39
C LEU A 166 -14.75 -19.87 -3.37
N ASP A 167 -15.81 -19.20 -2.89
CA ASP A 167 -16.92 -18.79 -3.75
C ASP A 167 -16.38 -17.97 -4.94
N PRO A 168 -16.64 -18.37 -6.20
CA PRO A 168 -16.12 -17.68 -7.38
C PRO A 168 -16.67 -16.25 -7.53
N ARG A 169 -17.73 -15.90 -6.80
CA ARG A 169 -18.27 -14.53 -6.73
C ARG A 169 -17.52 -13.65 -5.72
N GLY A 170 -16.69 -14.25 -4.86
CA GLY A 170 -16.00 -13.57 -3.77
C GLY A 170 -16.87 -13.39 -2.52
N HIS A 171 -16.34 -12.64 -1.55
CA HIS A 171 -17.04 -12.32 -0.30
C HIS A 171 -17.43 -10.85 -0.32
N LEU A 172 -18.69 -10.53 0.01
CA LEU A 172 -19.22 -9.17 -0.04
C LEU A 172 -18.48 -8.20 0.88
N ILE A 173 -17.86 -8.69 1.96
CA ILE A 173 -16.97 -7.88 2.79
C ILE A 173 -15.87 -7.21 1.96
N ASN A 174 -15.40 -7.83 0.88
CA ASN A 174 -14.34 -7.29 0.06
C ASN A 174 -14.80 -6.01 -0.67
N MET A 175 -16.09 -5.82 -0.91
CA MET A 175 -16.62 -4.60 -1.52
C MET A 175 -16.67 -3.41 -0.54
N ALA A 176 -16.53 -3.66 0.76
CA ALA A 176 -16.69 -2.62 1.78
C ALA A 176 -15.52 -1.61 1.78
N GLY A 177 -15.83 -0.32 1.82
CA GLY A 177 -14.81 0.72 1.82
C GLY A 177 -15.41 2.12 1.80
N LEU A 178 -14.57 3.12 1.56
CA LEU A 178 -15.00 4.50 1.43
C LEU A 178 -15.53 4.76 0.02
N GLU A 179 -16.71 5.35 -0.05
CA GLU A 179 -17.19 6.01 -1.27
C GLU A 179 -16.35 7.26 -1.52
N ILE A 180 -16.06 7.53 -2.78
CA ILE A 180 -15.27 8.68 -3.20
C ILE A 180 -15.96 9.42 -4.35
N ASP A 181 -15.69 10.72 -4.48
CA ASP A 181 -16.02 11.45 -5.69
C ASP A 181 -14.95 11.28 -6.79
N ASN A 182 -15.15 11.94 -7.94
CA ASN A 182 -14.23 11.94 -9.08
C ASN A 182 -12.84 12.52 -8.77
N MET A 183 -12.70 13.23 -7.64
CA MET A 183 -11.44 13.78 -7.16
C MET A 183 -10.81 12.92 -6.06
N PHE A 184 -11.30 11.68 -5.87
CA PHE A 184 -10.82 10.74 -4.85
C PHE A 184 -11.02 11.26 -3.42
N ARG A 185 -11.98 12.15 -3.18
CA ARG A 185 -12.32 12.63 -1.84
C ARG A 185 -13.38 11.73 -1.21
N PRO A 186 -13.15 11.20 0.00
CA PRO A 186 -14.14 10.41 0.71
C PRO A 186 -15.44 11.17 0.94
N LEU A 187 -16.56 10.48 0.79
CA LEU A 187 -17.89 11.04 0.99
C LEU A 187 -18.36 10.89 2.44
N ASP A 188 -19.12 11.87 2.90
CA ASP A 188 -19.89 11.84 4.15
C ASP A 188 -21.23 11.11 3.97
N ILE A 189 -22.04 11.08 5.03
CA ILE A 189 -23.34 10.40 5.01
C ILE A 189 -24.36 11.07 4.06
N ALA A 190 -24.13 12.34 3.70
CA ALA A 190 -24.96 13.07 2.75
C ALA A 190 -24.46 12.93 1.31
N GLY A 191 -23.43 12.11 1.06
CA GLY A 191 -22.84 11.91 -0.25
C GLY A 191 -21.98 13.10 -0.74
N LYS A 192 -21.57 13.98 0.17
CA LYS A 192 -20.71 15.13 -0.14
C LYS A 192 -19.28 14.85 0.33
N PRO A 193 -18.25 15.48 -0.25
CA PRO A 193 -16.88 15.32 0.24
C PRO A 193 -16.79 15.69 1.73
N ALA A 194 -16.37 14.76 2.57
CA ALA A 194 -16.31 14.95 4.02
C ALA A 194 -15.36 16.10 4.41
N TYR A 195 -14.23 16.20 3.70
CA TYR A 195 -13.30 17.32 3.80
C TYR A 195 -12.76 17.68 2.43
N LYS A 196 -12.55 18.99 2.19
CA LYS A 196 -12.02 19.48 0.90
C LYS A 196 -10.59 19.02 0.63
N THR A 197 -9.81 18.81 1.69
CA THR A 197 -8.36 18.52 1.66
C THR A 197 -8.05 17.06 2.02
N LEU A 198 -9.06 16.20 2.11
CA LEU A 198 -8.91 14.76 2.36
C LEU A 198 -9.16 13.97 1.07
N PHE A 199 -8.21 13.11 0.74
CA PHE A 199 -8.24 12.19 -0.40
C PHE A 199 -8.07 10.76 0.11
N ALA A 200 -8.51 9.75 -0.63
CA ALA A 200 -8.31 8.35 -0.27
C ALA A 200 -7.76 7.54 -1.44
N ALA A 201 -6.96 6.53 -1.11
CA ALA A 201 -6.33 5.66 -2.10
C ALA A 201 -6.10 4.25 -1.56
N GLY A 202 -5.97 3.31 -2.49
CA GLY A 202 -5.65 1.91 -2.24
C GLY A 202 -6.85 1.09 -1.80
N SER A 203 -6.58 0.07 -0.99
CA SER A 203 -7.59 -0.94 -0.65
C SER A 203 -8.72 -0.41 0.23
N ILE A 204 -8.62 0.80 0.78
CA ILE A 204 -9.70 1.40 1.59
C ILE A 204 -10.92 1.80 0.75
N LEU A 205 -10.77 1.92 -0.57
CA LEU A 205 -11.85 2.29 -1.48
C LEU A 205 -12.92 1.18 -1.59
N ALA A 206 -14.18 1.60 -1.69
CA ALA A 206 -15.32 0.72 -1.90
C ALA A 206 -15.33 0.07 -3.31
N HIS A 207 -16.24 -0.88 -3.51
CA HIS A 207 -16.60 -1.47 -4.81
C HIS A 207 -15.50 -2.20 -5.58
N GLN A 208 -14.47 -2.65 -4.87
CA GLN A 208 -13.42 -3.46 -5.46
C GLN A 208 -13.30 -4.79 -4.71
N ASP A 209 -12.94 -5.86 -5.42
CA ASP A 209 -12.63 -7.16 -4.82
C ASP A 209 -11.22 -7.58 -5.25
N TRP A 210 -10.22 -6.85 -4.76
CA TRP A 210 -8.82 -7.09 -5.11
C TRP A 210 -8.33 -8.49 -4.72
N MET A 211 -8.95 -9.12 -3.71
CA MET A 211 -8.61 -10.47 -3.26
C MET A 211 -8.96 -11.48 -4.36
N ARG A 212 -10.17 -11.40 -4.91
CA ARG A 212 -10.62 -12.25 -6.01
C ARG A 212 -9.96 -11.89 -7.33
N MET A 213 -9.84 -10.59 -7.63
CA MET A 213 -9.28 -10.09 -8.89
C MET A 213 -7.76 -10.11 -8.94
N LYS A 214 -7.08 -10.37 -7.81
CA LYS A 214 -5.61 -10.44 -7.68
C LYS A 214 -4.89 -9.18 -8.17
N CYS A 215 -5.54 -8.02 -8.04
CA CYS A 215 -5.09 -6.75 -8.60
C CYS A 215 -4.72 -5.69 -7.56
N GLY A 216 -4.45 -6.10 -6.30
CA GLY A 216 -4.26 -5.19 -5.17
C GLY A 216 -3.17 -4.14 -5.37
N SER A 217 -2.03 -4.52 -5.94
CA SER A 217 -0.93 -3.58 -6.24
C SER A 217 -1.31 -2.58 -7.32
N GLY A 218 -1.99 -3.03 -8.39
CA GLY A 218 -2.47 -2.15 -9.46
C GLY A 218 -3.48 -1.14 -8.95
N LEU A 219 -4.44 -1.58 -8.13
CA LEU A 219 -5.40 -0.71 -7.44
C LEU A 219 -4.68 0.34 -6.60
N ALA A 220 -3.71 -0.07 -5.77
CA ALA A 220 -2.97 0.84 -4.90
C ALA A 220 -2.20 1.91 -5.67
N ILE A 221 -1.45 1.51 -6.70
CA ILE A 221 -0.63 2.45 -7.50
C ILE A 221 -1.53 3.41 -8.29
N ALA A 222 -2.54 2.89 -9.00
CA ALA A 222 -3.40 3.70 -9.85
C ALA A 222 -4.20 4.73 -9.05
N SER A 223 -4.82 4.30 -7.94
CA SER A 223 -5.59 5.20 -7.08
C SER A 223 -4.71 6.20 -6.34
N ALA A 224 -3.52 5.81 -5.89
CA ALA A 224 -2.58 6.74 -5.27
C ALA A 224 -2.13 7.82 -6.27
N TYR A 225 -1.81 7.45 -7.50
CA TYR A 225 -1.46 8.41 -8.56
C TYR A 225 -2.60 9.40 -8.82
N ALA A 226 -3.84 8.90 -8.94
CA ALA A 226 -5.01 9.74 -9.15
C ALA A 226 -5.28 10.70 -7.96
N ALA A 227 -5.24 10.18 -6.73
CA ALA A 227 -5.45 10.98 -5.52
C ALA A 227 -4.37 12.06 -5.33
N VAL A 228 -3.09 11.75 -5.60
CA VAL A 228 -2.01 12.74 -5.55
C VAL A 228 -2.22 13.84 -6.59
N ASN A 229 -2.57 13.49 -7.83
CA ASN A 229 -2.84 14.48 -8.87
C ASN A 229 -4.06 15.35 -8.55
N ALA A 230 -5.11 14.78 -7.96
CA ALA A 230 -6.28 15.51 -7.51
C ALA A 230 -5.90 16.53 -6.42
N PHE A 231 -5.10 16.12 -5.43
CA PHE A 231 -4.55 17.01 -4.41
C PHE A 231 -3.72 18.15 -5.02
N VAL A 232 -2.74 17.83 -5.87
CA VAL A 232 -1.87 18.85 -6.51
C VAL A 232 -2.70 19.85 -7.32
N SER A 233 -3.72 19.38 -8.05
CA SER A 233 -4.61 20.25 -8.84
C SER A 233 -5.45 21.16 -7.96
N SER A 234 -5.95 20.67 -6.81
CA SER A 234 -6.69 21.51 -5.85
C SER A 234 -5.83 22.62 -5.23
N GLN A 235 -4.53 22.39 -5.06
CA GLN A 235 -3.61 23.38 -4.50
C GLN A 235 -3.30 24.51 -5.49
N LYS A 236 -3.23 24.23 -6.81
CA LYS A 236 -3.01 25.25 -7.85
C LYS A 236 -4.16 26.27 -7.89
N GLY A 237 -5.40 25.79 -7.87
CA GLY A 237 -6.59 26.67 -7.78
C GLY A 237 -6.60 27.50 -6.49
N TRP A 238 -6.05 26.97 -5.40
CA TRP A 238 -5.91 27.70 -4.12
C TRP A 238 -4.91 28.86 -4.19
N GLN A 239 -3.78 28.67 -4.90
CA GLN A 239 -2.78 29.74 -5.11
C GLN A 239 -3.31 30.85 -6.03
N GLU A 240 -4.03 30.50 -7.10
CA GLU A 240 -4.64 31.46 -8.02
C GLU A 240 -5.76 32.28 -7.34
N HIS A 241 -6.57 31.65 -6.48
CA HIS A 241 -7.64 32.33 -5.75
C HIS A 241 -7.11 33.25 -4.62
N ARG A 242 -5.94 32.95 -4.03
CA ARG A 242 -5.25 33.86 -3.09
C ARG A 242 -4.58 35.03 -3.81
N ASN A 243 -3.95 34.80 -4.95
CA ASN A 243 -3.30 35.86 -5.73
C ASN A 243 -4.29 36.85 -6.35
N SER A 244 -5.51 36.41 -6.68
CA SER A 244 -6.60 37.30 -7.14
C SER A 244 -7.19 38.15 -6.02
N LYS A 245 -7.40 37.59 -4.82
CA LYS A 245 -7.87 38.37 -3.65
C LYS A 245 -6.83 39.38 -3.13
N GLY A 246 -5.54 39.14 -3.33
CA GLY A 246 -4.46 40.08 -2.95
C GLY A 246 -4.30 41.29 -3.88
N LYS A 247 -4.92 41.29 -5.07
CA LYS A 247 -4.84 42.41 -6.03
C LYS A 247 -6.01 43.40 -5.95
N GLY A 248 -7.02 43.13 -5.13
CA GLY A 248 -8.21 44.00 -4.96
C GLY A 248 -8.16 44.96 -3.77
N SER A 249 -7.00 45.10 -3.11
CA SER A 249 -6.83 46.02 -1.98
C SER A 249 -5.58 46.88 -2.21
N LYS A 250 -5.69 47.84 -3.12
CA LYS A 250 -4.85 49.03 -3.20
C LYS A 250 -5.74 50.21 -3.57
#